data_AF-A0A117KLA4-F1
#
_entry.id   AF-A0A117KLA4-F1
#
_cell.length_a   1.000
_cell.length_b   1.000
_cell.length_c   1.000
_cell.angle_alpha   90.00
_cell.angle_beta   90.00
_cell.angle_gamma   90.00
#
_symmetry.space_group_name_H-M   'P 1'
#
loop_
_entity.id
_entity.type
_entity.pdbx_description
1 polymer ?
#
loop_
_entity_poly.entity_id
_entity_poly.type
_entity_poly.pdbx_seq_one_letter_code
_entity_poly.pdbx_strand_id
1 'polypeptide(L)' 'MTDPLEKATSKAPPTLGEGCVRRYDPDALSEEDGTEFADAAELWRQLQEQAEDKPER' A
#
# COMPACT_ATOMS: atom_id res chain seq x y z
N MET A 1 14.43 7.27 -28.91
CA MET A 1 14.46 5.81 -28.66
C MET A 1 14.13 5.61 -27.20
N THR A 2 13.02 4.94 -26.89
CA THR A 2 12.64 4.62 -25.51
C THR A 2 13.23 3.26 -25.15
N ASP A 3 13.90 3.17 -24.01
CA ASP A 3 14.54 1.94 -23.54
C ASP A 3 13.49 0.87 -23.25
N PRO A 4 13.65 -0.39 -23.73
CA PRO A 4 12.65 -1.44 -23.54
C PRO A 4 12.41 -1.81 -22.06
N LEU A 5 13.35 -1.52 -21.15
CA LEU A 5 13.16 -1.73 -19.70
C LEU A 5 12.16 -0.73 -19.09
N GLU A 6 11.99 0.44 -19.70
CA GLU A 6 11.02 1.45 -19.24
C GLU A 6 9.56 0.99 -19.39
N LYS A 7 9.30 -0.05 -20.20
CA LYS A 7 7.94 -0.59 -20.42
C LYS A 7 7.55 -1.68 -19.42
N ALA A 8 8.50 -2.24 -18.67
CA ALA A 8 8.30 -3.42 -17.82
C ALA A 8 8.47 -3.12 -16.33
N THR A 9 8.53 -1.85 -15.94
CA THR A 9 8.71 -1.44 -14.54
C THR A 9 7.47 -0.71 -14.04
N SER A 10 6.91 -1.17 -12.91
CA SER A 10 5.96 -0.37 -12.14
C SER A 10 6.68 0.86 -11.60
N LYS A 11 6.18 2.06 -11.91
CA LYS A 11 6.67 3.32 -11.35
C LYS A 11 5.76 3.74 -10.21
N ALA A 12 6.38 4.15 -9.10
CA ALA A 12 5.65 4.73 -7.99
C ALA A 12 5.04 6.10 -8.39
N PRO A 13 3.90 6.49 -7.80
CA PRO A 13 3.33 7.82 -7.96
C PRO A 13 4.30 8.93 -7.57
N PRO A 14 4.15 10.14 -8.12
CA PRO A 14 4.98 11.28 -7.75
C PRO A 14 4.82 11.64 -6.27
N THR A 15 5.86 12.26 -5.70
CA THR A 15 5.87 12.70 -4.29
C THR A 15 6.05 14.20 -4.18
N LEU A 16 5.38 14.81 -3.19
CA LEU A 16 5.46 16.21 -2.80
C LEU A 16 6.27 16.35 -1.50
N GLY A 17 7.01 17.45 -1.36
CA GLY A 17 7.83 17.74 -0.18
C GLY A 17 9.20 17.06 -0.19
N GLU A 18 10.06 17.46 0.74
CA GLU A 18 11.47 17.01 0.82
C GLU A 18 11.80 16.45 2.21
N GLY A 19 12.78 15.55 2.25
CA GLY A 19 13.23 14.89 3.48
C GLY A 19 12.10 14.21 4.24
N CYS A 20 11.95 14.52 5.52
CA CYS A 20 10.95 13.92 6.41
C CYS A 20 9.50 14.31 6.08
N VAL A 21 9.27 15.30 5.21
CA VAL A 21 7.93 15.77 4.84
C VAL A 21 7.47 15.21 3.49
N ARG A 22 8.26 14.31 2.88
CA ARG A 22 7.91 13.68 1.60
C ARG A 22 6.64 12.84 1.75
N ARG A 23 5.67 13.04 0.86
CA ARG A 23 4.41 12.29 0.76
C ARG A 23 4.02 12.07 -0.69
N TYR A 24 3.24 11.04 -1.01
CA TYR A 24 2.69 10.87 -2.36
C TYR A 24 1.74 12.03 -2.70
N ASP A 25 1.71 12.42 -3.97
CA ASP A 25 0.80 13.43 -4.50
C ASP A 25 -0.61 12.84 -4.61
N PRO A 26 -1.58 13.28 -3.80
CA PRO A 26 -2.93 12.73 -3.83
C PRO A 26 -3.65 12.99 -5.16
N ASP A 27 -3.30 14.06 -5.90
CA ASP A 27 -3.92 14.37 -7.19
C ASP A 27 -3.41 13.44 -8.31
N ALA A 28 -2.30 12.73 -8.06
CA ALA A 28 -1.71 11.76 -8.98
C ALA A 28 -2.04 10.29 -8.61
N LEU A 29 -2.73 10.06 -7.48
CA LEU A 29 -3.19 8.73 -7.10
C LEU A 29 -4.48 8.38 -7.81
N SER A 30 -4.53 7.17 -8.37
CA SER A 30 -5.70 6.59 -9.04
C SER A 30 -6.15 5.29 -8.35
N GLU A 31 -7.29 4.76 -8.78
CA GLU A 31 -7.78 3.46 -8.29
C GLU A 31 -6.81 2.31 -8.62
N GLU A 32 -6.01 2.43 -9.68
CA GLU A 32 -4.99 1.45 -10.07
C GLU A 32 -3.76 1.47 -9.14
N ASP A 33 -3.53 2.58 -8.44
CA ASP A 33 -2.47 2.69 -7.43
C ASP A 33 -2.89 2.09 -6.08
N GLY A 34 -4.19 1.83 -5.92
CA GLY A 34 -4.80 1.16 -4.77
C GLY A 34 -4.91 -0.34 -4.96
N THR A 35 -5.39 -1.03 -3.92
CA THR A 35 -5.80 -2.43 -4.04
C THR A 35 -7.00 -2.69 -3.13
N GLU A 36 -7.96 -3.44 -3.66
CA GLU A 36 -9.19 -3.77 -2.96
C GLU A 36 -8.94 -4.92 -1.99
N PHE A 37 -8.93 -4.61 -0.70
CA PHE A 37 -8.75 -5.59 0.36
C PHE A 37 -10.12 -6.09 0.89
N ALA A 38 -10.93 -6.69 0.02
CA ALA A 38 -12.30 -7.10 0.36
C ALA A 38 -12.40 -7.95 1.65
N ASP A 39 -11.43 -8.85 1.85
CA ASP A 39 -11.41 -9.78 2.99
C ASP A 39 -10.56 -9.30 4.17
N ALA A 40 -9.89 -8.14 4.09
CA ALA A 40 -8.99 -7.69 5.15
C ALA A 40 -9.72 -7.45 6.49
N ALA A 41 -10.97 -6.99 6.44
CA ALA A 41 -11.77 -6.81 7.64
C ALA A 41 -12.07 -8.14 8.34
N GLU A 42 -12.31 -9.22 7.57
CA GLU A 42 -12.52 -10.55 8.14
C GLU A 42 -11.24 -11.11 8.75
N LEU A 43 -10.13 -11.03 8.00
CA LEU A 43 -8.82 -11.46 8.47
C LEU A 43 -8.43 -10.73 9.76
N TRP A 44 -8.69 -9.42 9.83
CA TRP A 44 -8.41 -8.63 11.03
C TRP A 44 -9.16 -9.16 12.25
N ARG A 45 -10.45 -9.48 12.13
CA ARG A 45 -11.24 -10.06 13.23
C ARG A 45 -10.65 -11.37 13.71
N GLN A 46 -10.32 -12.29 12.80
CA GLN A 46 -9.72 -13.58 13.13
C GLN A 46 -8.38 -13.41 13.87
N LEU A 47 -7.57 -12.43 13.47
CA LEU A 47 -6.30 -12.14 14.13
C LEU A 47 -6.49 -11.58 15.55
N GLN A 48 -7.51 -10.75 15.78
CA GLN A 48 -7.83 -10.26 17.13
C GLN A 48 -8.31 -11.40 18.03
N GLU A 49 -9.23 -12.24 17.55
CA GLU A 49 -9.75 -13.39 18.32
C GLU A 49 -8.62 -14.36 18.72
N GLN A 50 -7.69 -14.62 17.80
CA GLN A 50 -6.49 -15.44 18.08
C GLN A 50 -5.52 -14.77 19.07
N ALA A 51 -5.44 -13.44 19.07
CA ALA A 51 -4.61 -12.72 20.03
C ALA A 51 -5.22 -12.75 21.44
N GLU A 52 -6.55 -12.73 21.54
CA GLU A 52 -7.29 -12.84 22.82
C GLU A 52 -7.26 -14.27 23.38
N ASP A 53 -7.29 -15.30 22.52
CA ASP A 53 -7.21 -16.72 22.94
C ASP A 53 -5.79 -17.13 23.37
N LYS A 54 -4.77 -16.37 22.97
CA LYS A 54 -3.39 -16.65 23.34
C LYS A 54 -3.13 -16.14 24.76
N PRO A 55 -2.88 -17.02 25.75
CA PRO A 55 -2.48 -16.54 27.06
C PRO A 55 -1.20 -15.73 26.91
N GLU A 56 -1.21 -14.49 27.41
CA GLU A 56 -0.01 -13.67 27.55
C GLU A 56 1.03 -14.51 28.28
N ARG A 57 2.11 -14.87 27.58
CA ARG A 57 3.23 -15.62 28.17
C ARG A 57 4.17 -14.68 28.89
#